data_AF-D6V9S7-F1
#
_entry.id   AF-D6V9S7-F1
#
_cell.length_a   1.000
_cell.length_b   1.000
_cell.length_c   1.000
_cell.angle_alpha   90.00
_cell.angle_beta   90.00
_cell.angle_gamma   90.00
#
_symmetry.space_group_name_H-M   'P 1'
#
loop_
_entity.id
_entity.type
_entity.pdbx_description
1 polymer ?
#
loop_
_entity_poly.entity_id
_entity_poly.type
_entity_poly.pdbx_seq_one_letter_code
_entity_poly.pdbx_strand_id
1 'polypeptide(L)'
;MIRNCLLGLALALSAGLFAQPASAQYYGRPGYGPGPGYGPGPDYRRGPGRGQFCANENEVCDVGGVANVRYGARGRYIVRRVHGSIPCINQYFGGDPAPGIVKHCVIE
;
A
#
# COMPACT_ATOMS: atom_id res chain seq x y z
N MET A 1 -23.90 72.08 -21.28
CA MET A 1 -24.21 70.68 -21.62
C MET A 1 -24.29 69.89 -20.32
N ILE A 2 -25.47 69.82 -19.71
CA ILE A 2 -25.76 69.04 -18.50
C ILE A 2 -26.52 67.82 -18.98
N ARG A 3 -26.06 66.61 -18.64
CA ARG A 3 -26.90 65.40 -18.54
C ARG A 3 -26.16 64.24 -17.88
N ASN A 4 -26.75 63.80 -16.76
CA ASN A 4 -26.88 62.42 -16.31
C ASN A 4 -25.64 61.65 -15.85
N CYS A 5 -25.43 61.62 -14.53
CA CYS A 5 -24.96 60.43 -13.84
C CYS A 5 -25.83 60.19 -12.59
N LEU A 6 -27.08 59.81 -12.83
CA LEU A 6 -28.00 59.27 -11.84
C LEU A 6 -27.94 57.75 -11.93
N LEU A 7 -27.55 57.10 -10.84
CA LEU A 7 -27.83 55.71 -10.39
C LEU A 7 -27.14 55.67 -9.00
N GLY A 8 -27.80 55.69 -7.83
CA GLY A 8 -28.86 54.78 -7.37
C GLY A 8 -28.30 53.36 -7.29
N LEU A 9 -28.33 52.57 -6.22
CA LEU A 9 -29.02 52.58 -4.92
C LEU A 9 -28.50 51.34 -4.14
N ALA A 10 -28.70 51.32 -2.82
CA ALA A 10 -28.80 50.14 -1.93
C ALA A 10 -27.53 49.30 -1.66
N LEU A 11 -26.99 49.29 -0.44
CA LEU A 11 -27.43 48.56 0.78
C LEU A 11 -27.16 47.04 0.76
N ALA A 12 -26.22 46.69 1.65
CA ALA A 12 -26.29 45.59 2.61
C ALA A 12 -25.69 44.22 2.27
N LEU A 13 -25.10 43.64 3.33
CA LEU A 13 -24.83 42.22 3.59
C LEU A 13 -23.60 41.71 2.82
N SER A 14 -22.59 41.13 3.43
CA SER A 14 -22.64 40.14 4.50
C SER A 14 -21.22 39.87 5.01
N ALA A 15 -21.07 39.71 6.33
CA ALA A 15 -19.95 39.00 6.92
C ALA A 15 -19.87 37.59 6.31
N GLY A 16 -19.00 37.42 5.33
CA GLY A 16 -18.68 36.13 4.73
C GLY A 16 -17.59 35.46 5.56
N LEU A 17 -18.01 34.56 6.44
CA LEU A 17 -17.18 33.52 7.03
C LEU A 17 -16.22 32.99 5.95
N PHE A 18 -14.91 33.10 6.17
CA PHE A 18 -13.97 32.16 5.56
C PHE A 18 -14.21 30.81 6.23
N ALA A 19 -15.29 30.14 5.81
CA ALA A 19 -15.55 28.75 6.11
C ALA A 19 -14.42 27.94 5.49
N GLN A 20 -13.68 27.23 6.33
CA GLN A 20 -12.76 26.19 5.89
C GLN A 20 -13.55 25.19 5.04
N PRO A 21 -13.06 24.74 3.88
CA PRO A 21 -13.73 23.65 3.18
C PRO A 21 -13.65 22.39 4.04
N ALA A 22 -14.76 22.05 4.70
CA ALA A 22 -14.98 20.74 5.28
C ALA A 22 -15.11 19.72 4.13
N SER A 23 -14.06 18.91 3.96
CA SER A 23 -14.13 17.51 3.53
C SER A 23 -15.07 17.18 2.35
N ALA A 24 -14.88 17.80 1.18
CA ALA A 24 -15.61 17.44 -0.04
C ALA A 24 -14.77 16.58 -1.02
N GLN A 25 -14.03 15.60 -0.52
CA GLN A 25 -13.40 14.56 -1.37
C GLN A 25 -13.93 13.15 -1.10
N TYR A 26 -14.99 13.00 -0.29
CA TYR A 26 -15.49 11.68 0.11
C TYR A 26 -16.44 11.01 -0.90
N TYR A 27 -16.92 11.71 -1.93
CA TYR A 27 -17.90 11.13 -2.86
C TYR A 27 -17.32 10.93 -4.24
N GLY A 28 -16.92 9.69 -4.52
CA GLY A 28 -16.70 9.22 -5.88
C GLY A 28 -15.62 8.15 -6.02
N ARG A 29 -15.75 7.00 -5.35
CA ARG A 29 -14.95 5.82 -5.69
C ARG A 29 -15.79 4.87 -6.56
N PRO A 30 -15.45 4.67 -7.85
CA PRO A 30 -16.19 3.75 -8.71
C PRO A 30 -15.92 2.28 -8.36
N GLY A 31 -17.02 1.53 -8.19
CA GLY A 31 -17.19 0.17 -8.70
C GLY A 31 -16.23 -0.92 -8.22
N TYR A 32 -16.55 -1.56 -7.09
CA TYR A 32 -16.16 -2.95 -6.87
C TYR A 32 -17.22 -3.87 -7.46
N GLY A 33 -16.93 -4.44 -8.64
CA GLY A 33 -17.72 -5.55 -9.19
C GLY A 33 -17.38 -6.87 -8.50
N PRO A 34 -18.26 -7.89 -8.58
CA PRO A 34 -17.97 -9.22 -8.07
C PRO A 34 -17.13 -9.99 -9.09
N GLY A 35 -15.81 -9.83 -9.01
CA GLY A 35 -14.84 -10.78 -9.57
C GLY A 35 -14.14 -11.55 -8.45
N PRO A 36 -13.46 -12.68 -8.73
CA PRO A 36 -12.49 -13.26 -7.81
C PRO A 36 -11.32 -12.28 -7.65
N GLY A 37 -11.47 -11.35 -6.70
CA GLY A 37 -10.61 -10.20 -6.54
C GLY A 37 -9.34 -10.53 -5.79
N TYR A 38 -8.22 -10.55 -6.50
CA TYR A 38 -6.94 -10.15 -5.93
C TYR A 38 -6.99 -8.63 -5.71
N GLY A 39 -7.58 -8.20 -4.59
CA GLY A 39 -7.58 -6.80 -4.19
C GLY A 39 -6.22 -6.37 -3.65
N PRO A 40 -5.89 -5.06 -3.65
CA PRO A 40 -4.74 -4.57 -2.89
C PRO A 40 -5.05 -4.73 -1.41
N GLY A 41 -4.43 -5.73 -0.79
CA GLY A 41 -4.51 -5.99 0.64
C GLY A 41 -3.83 -4.87 1.43
N PRO A 42 -4.25 -4.62 2.69
CA PRO A 42 -3.70 -3.51 3.45
C PRO A 42 -2.28 -3.75 4.01
N ASP A 43 -1.44 -2.72 3.90
CA ASP A 43 -0.05 -2.64 4.37
C ASP A 43 0.06 -2.40 5.90
N TYR A 44 -0.02 -3.45 6.72
CA TYR A 44 0.09 -3.33 8.19
C TYR A 44 1.39 -3.90 8.81
N ARG A 45 2.38 -4.32 8.01
CA ARG A 45 3.63 -4.94 8.52
C ARG A 45 4.89 -4.11 8.29
N ARG A 46 4.79 -2.97 7.60
CA ARG A 46 5.93 -2.14 7.23
C ARG A 46 6.37 -1.22 8.39
N GLY A 47 6.75 -1.83 9.51
CA GLY A 47 7.52 -1.17 10.56
C GLY A 47 9.02 -1.28 10.24
N PRO A 48 9.82 -0.22 10.44
CA PRO A 48 11.27 -0.32 10.29
C PRO A 48 11.83 -1.47 11.14
N GLY A 49 12.48 -2.45 10.51
CA GLY A 49 13.15 -3.56 11.19
C GLY A 49 12.35 -4.85 11.39
N ARG A 50 11.12 -4.96 10.85
CA ARG A 50 10.37 -6.23 10.86
C ARG A 50 9.93 -6.60 9.45
N GLY A 51 10.67 -7.49 8.80
CA GLY A 51 10.26 -8.04 7.50
C GLY A 51 8.86 -8.67 7.57
N GLN A 52 8.13 -8.61 6.46
CA GLN A 52 6.78 -9.14 6.29
C GLN A 52 6.80 -10.64 6.01
N PHE A 53 6.20 -11.45 6.90
CA PHE A 53 5.97 -12.87 6.60
C PHE A 53 5.21 -13.01 5.27
N CYS A 54 5.71 -13.85 4.39
CA CYS A 54 5.17 -14.04 3.06
C CYS A 54 4.57 -15.44 2.88
N ALA A 55 5.35 -16.49 3.18
CA ALA A 55 4.96 -17.87 2.92
C ALA A 55 5.72 -18.84 3.84
N ASN A 56 5.12 -19.99 4.14
CA ASN A 56 5.80 -21.11 4.78
C ASN A 56 6.71 -21.85 3.77
N GLU A 57 7.59 -22.72 4.27
CA GLU A 57 8.34 -23.63 3.40
C GLU A 57 7.38 -24.50 2.56
N ASN A 58 7.71 -24.64 1.27
CA ASN A 58 6.90 -25.31 0.24
C ASN A 58 5.66 -24.55 -0.25
N GLU A 59 5.45 -23.31 0.18
CA GLU A 59 4.43 -22.43 -0.38
C GLU A 59 5.02 -21.44 -1.41
N VAL A 60 4.16 -20.62 -2.01
CA VAL A 60 4.56 -19.56 -2.95
C VAL A 60 4.46 -18.21 -2.26
N CYS A 61 5.51 -17.39 -2.39
CA CYS A 61 5.56 -16.02 -1.92
C CYS A 61 5.40 -15.07 -3.12
N ASP A 62 4.32 -14.28 -3.14
CA ASP A 62 4.16 -13.22 -4.14
C ASP A 62 4.62 -11.88 -3.58
N VAL A 63 5.63 -11.29 -4.19
CA VAL A 63 6.16 -9.98 -3.76
C VAL A 63 5.57 -8.80 -4.53
N GLY A 64 4.76 -9.05 -5.57
CA GLY A 64 4.07 -8.00 -6.35
C GLY A 64 4.97 -7.02 -7.11
N GLY A 65 6.29 -7.24 -7.10
CA GLY A 65 7.29 -6.32 -7.66
C GLY A 65 8.71 -6.83 -7.43
N VAL A 66 9.69 -5.94 -7.25
CA VAL A 66 11.06 -6.34 -6.90
C VAL A 66 11.28 -6.15 -5.40
N ALA A 67 11.67 -7.20 -4.70
CA ALA A 67 11.95 -7.14 -3.26
C ALA A 67 13.10 -8.06 -2.87
N ASN A 68 13.67 -7.83 -1.68
CA ASN A 68 14.53 -8.80 -1.03
C ASN A 68 13.65 -9.75 -0.23
N VAL A 69 13.84 -11.04 -0.42
CA VAL A 69 13.17 -12.09 0.37
C VAL A 69 14.23 -12.88 1.11
N ARG A 70 14.07 -12.98 2.42
CA ARG A 70 14.84 -13.88 3.28
C ARG A 70 14.11 -15.20 3.45
N TYR A 71 14.82 -16.31 3.30
CA TYR A 71 14.34 -17.67 3.53
C TYR A 71 15.17 -18.34 4.62
N GLY A 72 14.51 -18.90 5.64
CA GLY A 72 15.20 -19.60 6.71
C GLY A 72 14.47 -19.60 8.05
N ALA A 73 15.18 -19.92 9.13
CA ALA A 73 14.65 -19.98 10.48
C ALA A 73 15.76 -19.82 11.53
N ARG A 74 15.36 -19.45 12.76
CA ARG A 74 16.26 -19.38 13.95
C ARG A 74 17.59 -18.64 13.70
N GLY A 75 17.54 -17.50 13.02
CA GLY A 75 18.73 -16.67 12.76
C GLY A 75 19.58 -17.11 11.55
N ARG A 76 19.21 -18.19 10.88
CA ARG A 76 19.90 -18.71 9.69
C ARG A 76 19.04 -18.46 8.47
N TYR A 77 19.48 -17.55 7.60
CA TYR A 77 18.72 -17.12 6.44
C TYR A 77 19.59 -16.99 5.19
N ILE A 78 18.99 -17.28 4.02
CA ILE A 78 19.52 -16.87 2.71
C ILE A 78 18.63 -15.75 2.20
N VAL A 79 19.22 -14.64 1.77
CA VAL A 79 18.50 -13.51 1.20
C VAL A 79 18.69 -13.52 -0.32
N ARG A 80 17.60 -13.32 -1.06
CA ARG A 80 17.64 -13.15 -2.52
C ARG A 80 16.80 -11.97 -2.94
N ARG A 81 17.31 -11.21 -3.91
CA ARG A 81 16.53 -10.20 -4.62
C ARG A 81 15.73 -10.89 -5.71
N VAL A 82 14.41 -10.78 -5.64
CA VAL A 82 13.47 -11.52 -6.49
C VAL A 82 12.48 -10.56 -7.15
N HIS A 83 11.78 -11.06 -8.16
CA HIS A 83 10.70 -10.33 -8.83
C HIS A 83 9.44 -11.20 -8.97
N GLY A 84 8.28 -10.64 -8.67
CA GLY A 84 6.98 -11.31 -8.78
C GLY A 84 6.83 -12.46 -7.78
N SER A 85 6.27 -13.59 -8.22
CA SER A 85 6.02 -14.74 -7.36
C SER A 85 7.18 -15.74 -7.39
N ILE A 86 7.59 -16.21 -6.22
CA ILE A 86 8.70 -17.16 -6.05
C ILE A 86 8.31 -18.34 -5.16
N PRO A 87 8.84 -19.55 -5.43
CA PRO A 87 8.64 -20.68 -4.55
C PRO A 87 9.52 -20.56 -3.29
N CYS A 88 8.92 -20.73 -2.13
CA CYS A 88 9.59 -20.69 -0.83
C CYS A 88 10.20 -22.06 -0.47
N ILE A 89 11.20 -22.50 -1.25
CA ILE A 89 11.80 -23.83 -1.15
C ILE A 89 13.33 -23.80 -1.14
N ASN A 90 13.95 -24.81 -0.52
CA ASN A 90 15.41 -24.95 -0.42
C ASN A 90 16.11 -24.82 -1.78
N GLN A 91 15.60 -25.50 -2.82
CA GLN A 91 16.19 -25.48 -4.16
C GLN A 91 16.24 -24.06 -4.77
N TYR A 92 15.19 -23.26 -4.55
CA TYR A 92 15.13 -21.91 -5.09
C TYR A 92 16.16 -20.99 -4.44
N PHE A 93 16.49 -21.21 -3.16
CA PHE A 93 17.49 -20.41 -2.45
C PHE A 93 18.92 -20.98 -2.59
N GLY A 94 19.09 -22.14 -3.23
CA GLY A 94 20.38 -22.80 -3.45
C GLY A 94 20.80 -23.76 -2.34
N GLY A 95 19.90 -24.10 -1.41
CA GLY A 95 20.15 -25.02 -0.31
C GLY A 95 19.25 -24.79 0.89
N ASP A 96 19.39 -25.65 1.90
CA ASP A 96 18.70 -25.51 3.18
C ASP A 96 19.59 -24.71 4.18
N PRO A 97 19.22 -23.47 4.54
CA PRO A 97 19.99 -22.67 5.49
C PRO A 97 19.89 -23.17 6.93
N ALA A 98 18.83 -23.91 7.29
CA ALA A 98 18.53 -24.35 8.65
C ALA A 98 18.03 -25.81 8.67
N PRO A 99 18.92 -26.81 8.46
CA PRO A 99 18.54 -28.22 8.40
C PRO A 99 17.76 -28.70 9.62
N GLY A 100 16.71 -29.49 9.40
CA GLY A 100 15.86 -30.04 10.45
C GLY A 100 14.89 -29.04 11.11
N ILE A 101 14.81 -27.81 10.62
CA ILE A 101 13.92 -26.76 11.14
C ILE A 101 13.04 -26.25 10.01
N VAL A 102 11.71 -26.20 10.20
CA VAL A 102 10.79 -25.62 9.19
C VAL A 102 11.13 -24.17 8.92
N LYS A 103 11.25 -23.81 7.63
CA LYS A 103 11.62 -22.45 7.21
C LYS A 103 10.39 -21.64 6.78
N HIS A 104 10.60 -20.35 6.57
CA HIS A 104 9.61 -19.44 6.01
C HIS A 104 10.28 -18.35 5.20
N CYS A 105 9.53 -17.75 4.27
CA CYS A 105 9.93 -16.60 3.48
C CYS A 105 9.39 -15.32 4.10
N VAL A 106 10.22 -14.29 4.11
CA VAL A 106 9.87 -12.96 4.59
C VAL A 106 10.38 -11.92 3.61
N ILE A 107 9.51 -11.00 3.22
CA ILE A 107 9.83 -9.82 2.42
C ILE A 107 10.47 -8.78 3.34
N GLU A 108 11.63 -8.25 2.97
CA GLU A 108 12.33 -7.18 3.70
C GLU A 108 11.84 -5.78 3.36
#